data_AF-A0A930DKG9-F1
#
_entry.id   AF-A0A930DKG9-F1
#
_cell.length_a   1.000
_cell.length_b   1.000
_cell.length_c   1.000
_cell.angle_alpha   90.00
_cell.angle_beta   90.00
_cell.angle_gamma   90.00
#
_symmetry.space_group_name_H-M   'P 1'
#
loop_
_entity.id
_entity.type
_entity.pdbx_description
1 polymer ?
#
loop_
_entity_poly.entity_id
_entity_poly.type
_entity_poly.pdbx_seq_one_letter_code
_entity_poly.pdbx_strand_id
1 'polypeptide(L)'
;MANILQVSSSPITPDPSINQRISQDPSIKNPVSPGTVNRADGQNTGQTGTATGEGSFSGVDFEGNYAAFLKELSQTANLPQALETVLFGDGALALSQEKGEIGQVMEELFSSMEMESPEDLKAFLQDQQKAQIKFSGNLFNNLRGMLSSNISPSLKNAILNFGKTYNDFASSGHFLQQMETIAGDIDKMLLPSFQGEFEDLLSQLNFQAEPGKTEENTSLINNQIIPFMSNYISRTHDYGAVRNAVVMFILYAVKYENGSEELLGKQKDALMNNPDFRLLFKGNPEEAFKELLDQVKGQEENAFPKLFTDFLKAGAEGKAGTENISHFQEVLHGLLVNESVYMPLQHLVMPFRYDDKDVMSEMWVEQEAKDGAGGKLTKMLLKFNIQSLGNFEIISGISDMRVDLQLFMPEELMDKQKDVEDVLSHILRRNGLSVANLGVYQKTRDFRIQEVFPEIKEAEKGLNVRI
;
A
#
# COMPACT_ATOMS: atom_id res chain seq x y z
N MET A 1 -4.23 -50.89 -33.54
CA MET A 1 -5.45 -51.57 -34.03
C MET A 1 -6.59 -51.25 -33.08
N ALA A 2 -7.64 -50.64 -33.62
CA ALA A 2 -9.07 -50.59 -33.26
C ALA A 2 -9.61 -50.41 -31.80
N ASN A 3 -10.79 -49.77 -31.80
CA ASN A 3 -11.86 -49.58 -30.78
C ASN A 3 -11.68 -48.40 -29.81
N ILE A 4 -12.39 -47.26 -29.90
CA ILE A 4 -13.78 -46.84 -30.22
C ILE A 4 -14.81 -47.20 -29.13
N LEU A 5 -15.63 -46.18 -28.80
CA LEU A 5 -16.93 -46.14 -28.12
C LEU A 5 -16.86 -45.90 -26.60
N GLN A 6 -17.74 -45.15 -25.94
CA GLN A 6 -18.65 -44.04 -26.22
C GLN A 6 -19.35 -43.76 -24.86
N VAL A 7 -19.90 -42.55 -24.70
CA VAL A 7 -20.55 -42.02 -23.50
C VAL A 7 -21.88 -42.73 -23.17
N SER A 8 -22.20 -42.91 -21.88
CA SER A 8 -23.56 -42.64 -21.35
C SER A 8 -23.55 -42.49 -19.82
N SER A 9 -24.19 -41.43 -19.34
CA SER A 9 -24.52 -41.15 -17.96
C SER A 9 -25.87 -41.81 -17.61
N SER A 10 -26.06 -42.20 -16.34
CA SER A 10 -27.40 -42.26 -15.74
C SER A 10 -27.33 -41.89 -14.26
N PRO A 11 -28.36 -41.18 -13.75
CA PRO A 11 -28.33 -40.50 -12.46
C PRO A 11 -28.76 -41.44 -11.33
N ILE A 12 -28.04 -41.41 -10.20
CA ILE A 12 -28.52 -42.02 -8.96
C ILE A 12 -28.84 -40.87 -8.01
N THR A 13 -30.13 -40.57 -7.90
CA THR A 13 -30.72 -39.81 -6.80
C THR A 13 -30.38 -40.48 -5.47
N PRO A 14 -29.77 -39.79 -4.49
CA PRO A 14 -29.63 -40.35 -3.15
C PRO A 14 -30.96 -40.23 -2.41
N ASP A 15 -31.50 -41.38 -2.03
CA ASP A 15 -32.58 -41.55 -1.05
C ASP A 15 -32.18 -40.90 0.29
N PRO A 16 -33.00 -40.02 0.91
CA PRO A 16 -32.64 -39.33 2.15
C PRO A 16 -32.85 -40.19 3.42
N SER A 17 -32.99 -41.51 3.32
CA SER A 17 -33.40 -42.35 4.45
C SER A 17 -32.48 -43.53 4.79
N ILE A 18 -31.15 -43.33 4.84
CA ILE A 18 -30.24 -44.30 5.47
C ILE A 18 -29.17 -43.59 6.33
N ASN A 19 -29.53 -43.33 7.59
CA ASN A 19 -28.57 -43.05 8.65
C ASN A 19 -27.90 -44.37 9.08
N GLN A 20 -26.92 -44.85 8.31
CA GLN A 20 -26.00 -45.88 8.79
C GLN A 20 -24.72 -45.21 9.29
N ARG A 21 -24.54 -45.27 10.62
CA ARG A 21 -23.27 -44.96 11.29
C ARG A 21 -22.21 -45.93 10.77
N ILE A 22 -21.46 -45.52 9.77
CA ILE A 22 -20.21 -46.19 9.38
C ILE A 22 -19.18 -45.80 10.44
N SER A 23 -18.82 -46.73 11.31
CA SER A 23 -17.60 -46.61 12.11
C SER A 23 -16.43 -46.41 11.17
N GLN A 24 -15.79 -45.25 11.22
CA GLN A 24 -14.58 -44.97 10.47
C GLN A 24 -13.47 -45.87 11.00
N ASP A 25 -13.02 -46.79 10.15
CA ASP A 25 -11.80 -47.56 10.35
C ASP A 25 -10.61 -46.57 10.39
N PRO A 26 -9.84 -46.48 11.49
CA PRO A 26 -8.74 -45.53 11.62
C PRO A 26 -7.54 -45.80 10.69
N SER A 27 -7.61 -46.82 9.84
CA SER A 27 -6.53 -47.21 8.92
C SER A 27 -6.61 -46.60 7.51
N ILE A 28 -7.67 -45.85 7.17
CA ILE A 28 -7.79 -45.16 5.87
C ILE A 28 -7.22 -43.74 5.97
N LYS A 29 -6.01 -43.54 5.45
CA LYS A 29 -5.40 -42.21 5.29
C LYS A 29 -5.84 -41.60 3.96
N ASN A 30 -6.54 -40.45 4.01
CA ASN A 30 -6.80 -39.64 2.83
C ASN A 30 -5.48 -39.17 2.18
N PRO A 31 -5.42 -39.04 0.84
CA PRO A 31 -4.22 -38.59 0.15
C PRO A 31 -3.80 -37.20 0.66
N VAL A 32 -2.54 -37.10 1.07
CA VAL A 32 -1.94 -35.88 1.60
C VAL A 32 -1.63 -34.96 0.42
N SER A 33 -2.23 -33.77 0.39
CA SER A 33 -1.84 -32.72 -0.57
C SER A 33 -0.58 -32.02 -0.08
N PRO A 34 0.54 -32.03 -0.84
CA PRO A 34 1.82 -31.46 -0.41
C PRO A 34 1.83 -29.94 -0.15
N GLY A 35 0.74 -29.23 -0.47
CA GLY A 35 0.60 -27.78 -0.30
C GLY A 35 -0.19 -27.35 0.94
N THR A 36 -0.63 -28.27 1.80
CA THR A 36 -1.41 -27.95 3.01
C THR A 36 -0.82 -28.67 4.22
N VAL A 37 -0.49 -27.94 5.27
CA VAL A 37 -0.08 -28.54 6.55
C VAL A 37 -1.34 -28.87 7.35
N ASN A 38 -1.71 -30.14 7.41
CA ASN A 38 -2.72 -30.62 8.35
C ASN A 38 -2.11 -30.72 9.75
N ARG A 39 -2.92 -30.49 10.79
CA ARG A 39 -2.54 -30.80 12.17
C ARG A 39 -2.18 -32.28 12.28
N ALA A 40 -1.21 -32.60 13.14
CA ALA A 40 -0.76 -33.98 13.38
C ALA A 40 -1.86 -34.91 13.94
N ASP A 41 -2.99 -34.35 14.40
CA ASP A 41 -4.15 -35.07 14.98
C ASP A 41 -5.30 -35.34 13.99
N GLY A 42 -5.20 -34.88 12.74
CA GLY A 42 -6.12 -35.29 11.65
C GLY A 42 -7.57 -34.81 11.76
N GLN A 43 -7.87 -33.80 12.59
CA GLN A 43 -9.22 -33.21 12.68
C GLN A 43 -9.30 -31.86 11.94
N ASN A 44 -10.26 -31.74 11.02
CA ASN A 44 -10.52 -30.54 10.22
C ASN A 44 -11.71 -29.69 10.74
N THR A 45 -12.30 -30.01 11.89
CA THR A 45 -13.42 -29.24 12.46
C THR A 45 -13.29 -29.12 13.98
N GLY A 46 -13.02 -27.90 14.46
CA GLY A 46 -12.97 -27.60 15.90
C GLY A 46 -14.32 -27.14 16.43
N GLN A 47 -15.00 -27.98 17.22
CA GLN A 47 -15.89 -27.49 18.28
C GLN A 47 -15.08 -27.47 19.57
N THR A 48 -14.73 -26.28 20.06
CA THR A 48 -14.19 -26.11 21.42
C THR A 48 -15.30 -25.71 22.39
N GLY A 49 -15.32 -26.42 23.52
CA GLY A 49 -16.29 -26.28 24.58
C GLY A 49 -16.25 -24.93 25.30
N THR A 50 -17.41 -24.58 25.83
CA THR A 50 -17.77 -23.33 26.50
C THR A 50 -17.09 -23.16 27.86
N ALA A 51 -16.35 -22.07 28.03
CA ALA A 51 -16.08 -21.43 29.32
C ALA A 51 -15.93 -19.91 29.13
N THR A 52 -17.04 -19.20 29.40
CA THR A 52 -17.24 -17.78 29.76
C THR A 52 -16.00 -16.87 29.89
N GLY A 53 -15.92 -15.66 29.31
CA GLY A 53 -16.95 -14.86 28.64
C GLY A 53 -16.41 -13.59 27.96
N GLU A 54 -17.31 -13.01 27.15
CA GLU A 54 -17.34 -11.70 26.49
C GLU A 54 -16.30 -11.39 25.40
N GLY A 55 -16.78 -11.40 24.15
CA GLY A 55 -16.07 -10.99 22.94
C GLY A 55 -16.27 -12.01 21.82
N SER A 56 -17.18 -11.72 20.90
CA SER A 56 -17.51 -12.53 19.72
C SER A 56 -16.28 -12.80 18.82
N PHE A 57 -15.53 -13.86 19.10
CA PHE A 57 -14.70 -14.55 18.11
C PHE A 57 -15.47 -15.76 17.59
N SER A 58 -16.35 -15.51 16.61
CA SER A 58 -16.94 -16.57 15.80
C SER A 58 -15.82 -17.29 15.04
N GLY A 59 -15.73 -18.62 15.19
CA GLY A 59 -15.01 -19.57 14.33
C GLY A 59 -13.70 -19.08 13.75
N VAL A 60 -12.56 -19.46 14.34
CA VAL A 60 -11.25 -19.27 13.72
C VAL A 60 -11.20 -20.09 12.43
N ASP A 61 -11.52 -19.45 11.31
CA ASP A 61 -11.29 -19.97 9.96
C ASP A 61 -9.77 -20.14 9.77
N PHE A 62 -9.35 -21.31 9.32
CA PHE A 62 -7.95 -21.65 9.05
C PHE A 62 -7.46 -21.00 7.74
N GLU A 63 -7.69 -19.71 7.56
CA GLU A 63 -7.21 -18.92 6.42
C GLU A 63 -5.90 -18.22 6.81
N GLY A 64 -4.84 -18.37 5.99
CA GLY A 64 -3.54 -17.73 6.24
C GLY A 64 -3.59 -16.20 6.15
N ASN A 65 -2.53 -15.50 6.57
CA ASN A 65 -2.47 -14.02 6.51
C ASN A 65 -2.75 -13.47 5.11
N TYR A 66 -2.35 -14.20 4.06
CA TYR A 66 -2.65 -13.85 2.68
C TYR A 66 -4.14 -14.00 2.34
N ALA A 67 -4.79 -15.05 2.81
CA ALA A 67 -6.22 -15.24 2.59
C ALA A 67 -7.05 -14.21 3.37
N ALA A 68 -6.63 -13.85 4.59
CA ALA A 68 -7.19 -12.71 5.31
C ALA A 68 -7.04 -11.40 4.50
N PHE A 69 -5.86 -11.16 3.92
CA PHE A 69 -5.65 -10.02 3.02
C PHE A 69 -6.59 -10.06 1.80
N LEU A 70 -6.75 -11.19 1.12
CA LEU A 70 -7.68 -11.30 -0.02
C LEU A 70 -9.13 -11.02 0.38
N LYS A 71 -9.53 -11.48 1.58
CA LYS A 71 -10.85 -11.21 2.13
C LYS A 71 -11.05 -9.72 2.38
N GLU A 72 -10.12 -9.08 3.07
CA GLU A 72 -10.13 -7.62 3.32
C GLU A 72 -10.13 -6.83 2.01
N LEU A 73 -9.29 -7.20 1.05
CA LEU A 73 -9.24 -6.56 -0.28
C LEU A 73 -10.59 -6.66 -1.01
N SER A 74 -11.28 -7.79 -0.87
CA SER A 74 -12.61 -7.98 -1.47
C SER A 74 -13.71 -7.17 -0.78
N GLN A 75 -13.56 -6.92 0.52
CA GLN A 75 -14.50 -6.15 1.34
C GLN A 75 -14.30 -4.64 1.18
N THR A 76 -13.08 -4.21 0.82
CA THR A 76 -12.73 -2.79 0.72
C THR A 76 -12.88 -2.20 -0.70
N ALA A 77 -13.65 -2.87 -1.57
CA ALA A 77 -13.74 -2.52 -2.99
C ALA A 77 -14.41 -1.16 -3.31
N ASN A 78 -14.95 -0.46 -2.30
CA ASN A 78 -15.71 0.79 -2.43
C ASN A 78 -14.94 2.03 -1.94
N LEU A 79 -13.61 1.96 -1.83
CA LEU A 79 -12.79 3.09 -1.38
C LEU A 79 -13.09 4.41 -2.12
N PRO A 80 -13.33 4.46 -3.45
CA PRO A 80 -13.65 5.71 -4.13
C PRO A 80 -14.94 6.37 -3.61
N GLN A 81 -15.96 5.56 -3.33
CA GLN A 81 -17.22 6.09 -2.81
C GLN A 81 -17.12 6.55 -1.36
N ALA A 82 -16.33 5.82 -0.54
CA ALA A 82 -16.03 6.23 0.83
C ALA A 82 -15.22 7.54 0.84
N LEU A 83 -14.22 7.65 -0.04
CA LEU A 83 -13.44 8.87 -0.23
C LEU A 83 -14.29 10.05 -0.70
N GLU A 84 -15.20 9.83 -1.65
CA GLU A 84 -16.14 10.86 -2.12
C GLU A 84 -17.01 11.37 -0.97
N THR A 85 -17.55 10.45 -0.17
CA THR A 85 -18.37 10.77 1.01
C THR A 85 -17.57 11.60 2.02
N VAL A 86 -16.35 11.18 2.33
CA VAL A 86 -15.50 11.85 3.31
C VAL A 86 -15.01 13.21 2.81
N LEU A 87 -14.47 13.29 1.59
CA LEU A 87 -13.90 14.54 1.05
C LEU A 87 -14.99 15.54 0.66
N PHE A 88 -15.95 15.14 -0.18
CA PHE A 88 -16.93 16.05 -0.78
C PHE A 88 -18.29 16.08 -0.08
N GLY A 89 -18.53 15.15 0.86
CA GLY A 89 -19.69 15.16 1.74
C GLY A 89 -19.35 15.72 3.13
N ASP A 90 -18.89 14.85 4.02
CA ASP A 90 -18.65 15.13 5.44
C ASP A 90 -17.64 16.27 5.62
N GLY A 91 -16.55 16.25 4.85
CA GLY A 91 -15.52 17.26 4.86
C GLY A 91 -16.01 18.63 4.39
N ALA A 92 -16.82 18.68 3.34
CA ALA A 92 -17.40 19.92 2.82
C ALA A 92 -18.40 20.53 3.82
N LEU A 93 -19.17 19.67 4.51
CA LEU A 93 -20.07 20.11 5.59
C LEU A 93 -19.27 20.64 6.79
N ALA A 94 -18.19 19.98 7.20
CA ALA A 94 -17.33 20.43 8.29
C ALA A 94 -16.73 21.82 8.02
N LEU A 95 -16.23 22.07 6.80
CA LEU A 95 -15.79 23.38 6.32
C LEU A 95 -16.87 24.47 6.47
N SER A 96 -18.12 24.13 6.18
CA SER A 96 -19.23 25.08 6.23
C SER A 96 -19.64 25.44 7.67
N GLN A 97 -19.32 24.57 8.64
CA GLN A 97 -19.78 24.68 10.03
C GLN A 97 -18.70 25.19 11.00
N GLU A 98 -17.42 24.91 10.76
CA GLU A 98 -16.31 25.31 11.64
C GLU A 98 -15.23 26.13 10.91
N LYS A 99 -14.86 27.28 11.51
CA LYS A 99 -13.68 28.10 11.15
C LYS A 99 -12.46 27.77 12.02
N GLY A 100 -12.25 26.49 12.33
CA GLY A 100 -11.15 25.98 13.17
C GLY A 100 -9.93 25.53 12.36
N GLU A 101 -8.99 24.84 13.00
CA GLU A 101 -7.75 24.30 12.37
C GLU A 101 -8.03 23.38 11.17
N ILE A 102 -9.13 22.61 11.18
CA ILE A 102 -9.52 21.78 10.03
C ILE A 102 -9.88 22.62 8.82
N GLY A 103 -10.54 23.77 9.03
CA GLY A 103 -11.01 24.63 7.95
C GLY A 103 -9.86 25.09 7.07
N GLN A 104 -8.73 25.48 7.67
CA GLN A 104 -7.54 25.87 6.92
C GLN A 104 -6.90 24.68 6.18
N VAL A 105 -6.70 23.53 6.86
CA VAL A 105 -6.17 22.31 6.23
C VAL A 105 -7.03 21.89 5.04
N MET A 106 -8.35 22.03 5.17
CA MET A 106 -9.31 21.71 4.12
C MET A 106 -9.28 22.70 2.96
N GLU A 107 -9.24 24.00 3.23
CA GLU A 107 -9.09 25.03 2.18
C GLU A 107 -7.81 24.80 1.35
N GLU A 108 -6.68 24.52 2.02
CA GLU A 108 -5.42 24.20 1.36
C GLU A 108 -5.51 22.87 0.58
N LEU A 109 -6.16 21.85 1.14
CA LEU A 109 -6.37 20.56 0.47
C LEU A 109 -7.21 20.72 -0.80
N PHE A 110 -8.35 21.41 -0.74
CA PHE A 110 -9.18 21.63 -1.93
C PHE A 110 -8.50 22.49 -2.99
N SER A 111 -7.76 23.53 -2.57
CA SER A 111 -6.99 24.33 -3.51
C SER A 111 -5.91 23.49 -4.22
N SER A 112 -5.29 22.53 -3.52
CA SER A 112 -4.30 21.63 -4.13
C SER A 112 -4.89 20.62 -5.13
N MET A 113 -6.22 20.42 -5.10
CA MET A 113 -6.94 19.47 -5.96
C MET A 113 -7.62 20.16 -7.16
N GLU A 114 -7.59 21.49 -7.25
CA GLU A 114 -8.21 22.24 -8.32
C GLU A 114 -7.34 22.25 -9.59
N MET A 115 -7.91 21.80 -10.71
CA MET A 115 -7.21 21.64 -11.99
C MET A 115 -7.80 22.62 -13.01
N GLU A 116 -6.97 23.52 -13.52
CA GLU A 116 -7.37 24.45 -14.58
C GLU A 116 -7.28 23.83 -15.98
N SER A 117 -6.41 22.81 -16.14
CA SER A 117 -6.15 22.15 -17.42
C SER A 117 -5.82 20.65 -17.27
N PRO A 118 -5.95 19.87 -18.36
CA PRO A 118 -5.45 18.49 -18.41
C PRO A 118 -3.95 18.38 -18.15
N GLU A 119 -3.18 19.41 -18.49
CA GLU A 119 -1.75 19.51 -18.21
C GLU A 119 -1.46 19.60 -16.70
N ASP A 120 -2.29 20.31 -15.93
CA ASP A 120 -2.18 20.39 -14.47
C ASP A 120 -2.47 19.03 -13.83
N LEU A 121 -3.52 18.34 -14.29
CA LEU A 121 -3.83 16.99 -13.83
C LEU A 121 -2.68 16.01 -14.12
N LYS A 122 -2.03 16.15 -15.28
CA LYS A 122 -0.84 15.35 -15.60
C LYS A 122 0.32 15.66 -14.65
N ALA A 123 0.57 16.93 -14.33
CA ALA A 123 1.61 17.31 -13.38
C ALA A 123 1.31 16.73 -11.98
N PHE A 124 0.06 16.89 -11.52
CA PHE A 124 -0.41 16.31 -10.26
C PHE A 124 -0.21 14.79 -10.20
N LEU A 125 -0.61 14.04 -11.24
CA LEU A 125 -0.37 12.60 -11.35
C LEU A 125 1.12 12.26 -11.27
N GLN A 126 1.97 13.00 -11.98
CA GLN A 126 3.41 12.78 -11.98
C GLN A 126 4.01 13.03 -10.60
N ASP A 127 3.54 14.02 -9.87
CA ASP A 127 4.04 14.35 -8.54
C ASP A 127 3.53 13.36 -7.48
N GLN A 128 2.29 12.87 -7.59
CA GLN A 128 1.81 11.73 -6.80
C GLN A 128 2.64 10.48 -7.06
N GLN A 129 2.93 10.16 -8.32
CA GLN A 129 3.75 9.00 -8.68
C GLN A 129 5.18 9.10 -8.12
N LYS A 130 5.81 10.28 -8.20
CA LYS A 130 7.15 10.53 -7.64
C LYS A 130 7.16 10.44 -6.11
N ALA A 131 6.10 10.89 -5.45
CA ALA A 131 5.97 10.84 -3.99
C ALA A 131 5.83 9.39 -3.49
N GLN A 132 5.10 8.54 -4.22
CA GLN A 132 4.90 7.14 -3.82
C GLN A 132 6.09 6.23 -4.14
N ILE A 133 6.81 6.45 -5.25
CA ILE A 133 7.89 5.55 -5.67
C ILE A 133 9.24 6.00 -5.14
N LYS A 134 9.61 5.50 -3.95
CA LYS A 134 10.92 5.72 -3.32
C LYS A 134 12.10 5.21 -4.17
N PHE A 135 11.94 4.07 -4.83
CA PHE A 135 13.00 3.38 -5.59
C PHE A 135 12.88 3.64 -7.10
N SER A 136 12.86 4.91 -7.49
CA SER A 136 12.73 5.36 -8.89
C SER A 136 14.02 5.99 -9.43
N GLY A 137 14.02 6.38 -10.70
CA GLY A 137 15.16 7.06 -11.33
C GLY A 137 16.22 6.13 -11.94
N ASN A 138 17.21 6.76 -12.59
CA ASN A 138 18.21 6.05 -13.40
C ASN A 138 19.04 5.05 -12.57
N LEU A 139 19.40 5.41 -11.34
CA LEU A 139 20.12 4.53 -10.42
C LEU A 139 19.34 3.22 -10.19
N PHE A 140 18.10 3.30 -9.67
CA PHE A 140 17.32 2.12 -9.34
C PHE A 140 16.90 1.31 -10.58
N ASN A 141 16.73 1.95 -11.74
CA ASN A 141 16.53 1.25 -13.00
C ASN A 141 17.75 0.37 -13.36
N ASN A 142 18.96 0.90 -13.21
CA ASN A 142 20.19 0.13 -13.40
C ASN A 142 20.32 -1.00 -12.37
N LEU A 143 20.09 -0.71 -11.09
CA LEU A 143 20.17 -1.70 -10.00
C LEU A 143 19.19 -2.86 -10.21
N ARG A 144 17.93 -2.58 -10.61
CA ARG A 144 16.94 -3.60 -10.97
C ARG A 144 17.39 -4.43 -12.17
N GLY A 145 17.92 -3.78 -13.21
CA GLY A 145 18.49 -4.47 -14.37
C GLY A 145 19.61 -5.43 -13.98
N MET A 146 20.50 -5.02 -13.08
CA MET A 146 21.56 -5.89 -12.54
C MET A 146 20.97 -7.06 -11.74
N LEU A 147 20.01 -6.81 -10.85
CA LEU A 147 19.37 -7.85 -10.03
C LEU A 147 18.59 -8.88 -10.86
N SER A 148 18.07 -8.48 -12.02
CA SER A 148 17.40 -9.39 -12.96
C SER A 148 18.37 -10.33 -13.70
N SER A 149 19.67 -10.05 -13.63
CA SER A 149 20.74 -10.85 -14.24
C SER A 149 21.46 -11.69 -13.19
N ASN A 150 22.24 -12.68 -13.64
CA ASN A 150 23.09 -13.45 -12.74
C ASN A 150 24.35 -12.64 -12.35
N ILE A 151 24.25 -11.91 -11.25
CA ILE A 151 25.34 -11.07 -10.69
C ILE A 151 26.09 -11.78 -9.56
N SER A 152 27.28 -11.27 -9.22
CA SER A 152 28.04 -11.81 -8.08
C SER A 152 27.29 -11.61 -6.75
N PRO A 153 27.45 -12.53 -5.77
CA PRO A 153 26.89 -12.37 -4.43
C PRO A 153 27.36 -11.08 -3.74
N SER A 154 28.59 -10.65 -4.04
CA SER A 154 29.15 -9.39 -3.53
C SER A 154 28.38 -8.18 -4.05
N LEU A 155 28.13 -8.10 -5.36
CA LEU A 155 27.34 -7.02 -5.94
C LEU A 155 25.90 -7.07 -5.41
N LYS A 156 25.28 -8.25 -5.36
CA LYS A 156 23.92 -8.41 -4.82
C LYS A 156 23.81 -7.84 -3.40
N ASN A 157 24.74 -8.20 -2.52
CA ASN A 157 24.75 -7.68 -1.15
C ASN A 157 24.97 -6.17 -1.08
N ALA A 158 25.86 -5.63 -1.91
CA ALA A 158 26.10 -4.18 -1.98
C ALA A 158 24.83 -3.42 -2.42
N ILE A 159 24.10 -3.94 -3.41
CA ILE A 159 22.83 -3.37 -3.88
C ILE A 159 21.77 -3.40 -2.76
N LEU A 160 21.63 -4.53 -2.05
CA LEU A 160 20.66 -4.66 -0.97
C LEU A 160 20.99 -3.76 0.23
N ASN A 161 22.25 -3.69 0.62
CA ASN A 161 22.69 -2.82 1.72
C ASN A 161 22.50 -1.34 1.39
N PHE A 162 22.83 -0.93 0.15
CA PHE A 162 22.54 0.41 -0.33
C PHE A 162 21.04 0.69 -0.32
N GLY A 163 20.22 -0.19 -0.88
CA GLY A 163 18.77 -0.02 -0.93
C GLY A 163 18.14 0.11 0.47
N LYS A 164 18.59 -0.70 1.43
CA LYS A 164 18.17 -0.60 2.84
C LYS A 164 18.55 0.75 3.45
N THR A 165 19.82 1.15 3.31
CA THR A 165 20.34 2.40 3.89
C THR A 165 19.69 3.62 3.25
N TYR A 166 19.47 3.59 1.93
CA TYR A 166 18.74 4.63 1.22
C TYR A 166 17.29 4.75 1.69
N ASN A 167 16.58 3.62 1.88
CA ASN A 167 15.23 3.64 2.43
C ASN A 167 15.20 4.32 3.80
N ASP A 168 16.17 3.98 4.65
CA ASP A 168 16.26 4.51 6.00
C ASP A 168 16.62 6.02 5.98
N PHE A 169 17.53 6.43 5.10
CA PHE A 169 17.91 7.84 4.87
C PHE A 169 16.73 8.68 4.36
N ALA A 170 16.06 8.23 3.29
CA ALA A 170 14.94 8.95 2.68
C ALA A 170 13.70 9.01 3.59
N SER A 171 13.63 8.16 4.61
CA SER A 171 12.52 8.13 5.58
C SER A 171 12.90 8.69 6.95
N SER A 172 14.08 9.29 7.09
CA SER A 172 14.62 9.74 8.38
C SER A 172 13.72 10.76 9.08
N GLY A 173 13.22 11.78 8.37
CA GLY A 173 12.25 12.75 8.91
C GLY A 173 10.96 12.09 9.42
N HIS A 174 10.42 11.13 8.65
CA HIS A 174 9.25 10.37 9.08
C HIS A 174 9.53 9.54 10.34
N PHE A 175 10.68 8.87 10.45
CA PHE A 175 11.02 8.12 11.67
C PHE A 175 11.14 9.02 12.90
N LEU A 176 11.64 10.24 12.72
CA LEU A 176 11.74 11.23 13.78
C LEU A 176 10.36 11.66 14.28
N GLN A 177 9.43 11.95 13.36
CA GLN A 177 8.04 12.25 13.70
C GLN A 177 7.32 11.07 14.37
N GLN A 178 7.58 9.84 13.93
CA GLN A 178 7.05 8.65 14.59
C GLN A 178 7.61 8.48 16.01
N MET A 179 8.90 8.74 16.20
CA MET A 179 9.52 8.72 17.53
C MET A 179 8.94 9.80 18.44
N GLU A 180 8.70 11.01 17.94
CA GLU A 180 8.04 12.10 18.69
C GLU A 180 6.64 11.68 19.17
N THR A 181 5.84 11.12 18.26
CA THR A 181 4.49 10.66 18.57
C THR A 181 4.51 9.55 19.64
N ILE A 182 5.33 8.52 19.45
CA ILE A 182 5.45 7.41 20.39
C ILE A 182 6.00 7.89 21.74
N ALA A 183 6.96 8.82 21.73
CA ALA A 183 7.48 9.39 22.97
C ALA A 183 6.40 10.15 23.74
N GLY A 184 5.57 10.96 23.06
CA GLY A 184 4.43 11.61 23.70
C GLY A 184 3.41 10.63 24.28
N ASP A 185 3.20 9.48 23.64
CA ASP A 185 2.34 8.41 24.17
C ASP A 185 2.97 7.69 25.36
N ILE A 186 4.28 7.41 25.31
CA ILE A 186 5.04 6.84 26.43
C ILE A 186 4.92 7.77 27.63
N ASP A 187 5.16 9.07 27.46
CA ASP A 187 5.12 10.05 28.53
C ASP A 187 3.78 10.03 29.30
N LYS A 188 2.66 10.01 28.57
CA LYS A 188 1.30 9.90 29.15
C LYS A 188 1.08 8.60 29.92
N MET A 189 1.80 7.53 29.58
CA MET A 189 1.72 6.23 30.25
C MET A 189 2.69 6.11 31.45
N LEU A 190 3.69 6.99 31.56
CA LEU A 190 4.63 6.98 32.68
C LEU A 190 3.96 7.39 34.00
N LEU A 191 4.49 6.89 35.10
CA LEU A 191 4.15 7.42 36.42
C LEU A 191 4.55 8.91 36.52
N PRO A 192 3.76 9.78 37.17
CA PRO A 192 4.02 11.23 37.24
C PRO A 192 5.41 11.62 37.73
N SER A 193 6.05 10.79 38.55
CA SER A 193 7.40 11.03 39.05
C SER A 193 8.50 10.92 37.98
N PHE A 194 8.22 10.30 36.84
CA PHE A 194 9.15 10.07 35.73
C PHE A 194 8.88 10.98 34.54
N GLN A 195 7.66 11.54 34.41
CA GLN A 195 7.26 12.38 33.28
C GLN A 195 8.19 13.59 33.10
N GLY A 196 8.45 14.36 34.15
CA GLY A 196 9.31 15.55 34.04
C GLY A 196 10.75 15.25 33.57
N GLU A 197 11.38 14.18 34.08
CA GLU A 197 12.71 13.78 33.61
C GLU A 197 12.68 13.33 32.14
N PHE A 198 11.60 12.68 31.72
CA PHE A 198 11.43 12.24 30.34
C PHE A 198 11.18 13.40 29.38
N GLU A 199 10.29 14.34 29.73
CA GLU A 199 10.06 15.58 28.98
C GLU A 199 11.36 16.38 28.80
N ASP A 200 12.18 16.51 29.85
CA ASP A 200 13.47 17.19 29.81
C ASP A 200 14.44 16.50 28.81
N LEU A 201 14.45 15.16 28.76
CA LEU A 201 15.24 14.41 27.78
C LEU A 201 14.72 14.59 26.35
N LEU A 202 13.40 14.54 26.15
CA LEU A 202 12.79 14.72 24.84
C LEU A 202 13.00 16.14 24.29
N SER A 203 12.99 17.16 25.16
CA SER A 203 13.20 18.56 24.76
C SER A 203 14.58 18.84 24.15
N GLN A 204 15.55 17.94 24.36
CA GLN A 204 16.89 18.03 23.81
C GLN A 204 17.01 17.43 22.40
N LEU A 205 16.00 16.67 21.94
CA LEU A 205 15.97 16.15 20.57
C LEU A 205 15.65 17.27 19.59
N ASN A 206 16.37 17.31 18.47
CA ASN A 206 16.00 18.12 17.34
C ASN A 206 15.00 17.35 16.46
N PHE A 207 13.70 17.55 16.66
CA PHE A 207 12.64 16.94 15.84
C PHE A 207 12.53 17.51 14.41
N GLN A 208 13.28 18.57 14.11
CA GLN A 208 13.34 19.21 12.79
C GLN A 208 14.71 18.97 12.12
N ALA A 209 15.37 17.86 12.46
CA ALA A 209 16.65 17.51 11.86
C ALA A 209 16.47 17.18 10.37
N GLU A 210 17.35 17.77 9.55
CA GLU A 210 17.43 17.50 8.11
C GLU A 210 17.68 16.01 7.83
N PRO A 211 17.17 15.47 6.71
CA PRO A 211 17.41 14.09 6.33
C PRO A 211 18.89 13.71 6.35
N GLY A 212 19.22 12.63 7.08
CA GLY A 212 20.58 12.13 7.22
C GLY A 212 21.45 12.80 8.28
N LYS A 213 20.99 13.87 8.94
CA LYS A 213 21.66 14.47 10.11
C LYS A 213 21.20 13.81 11.41
N THR A 214 21.64 12.59 11.62
CA THR A 214 21.11 11.72 12.67
C THR A 214 21.98 11.65 13.91
N GLU A 215 23.25 12.07 13.84
CA GLU A 215 24.26 11.75 14.85
C GLU A 215 23.93 12.30 16.26
N GLU A 216 23.50 13.56 16.34
CA GLU A 216 23.20 14.22 17.62
C GLU A 216 22.01 13.55 18.32
N ASN A 217 20.89 13.39 17.59
CA ASN A 217 19.70 12.73 18.08
C ASN A 217 19.99 11.27 18.46
N THR A 218 20.69 10.51 17.60
CA THR A 218 21.06 9.11 17.87
C THR A 218 21.91 8.99 19.14
N SER A 219 22.86 9.91 19.35
CA SER A 219 23.69 9.91 20.57
C SER A 219 22.84 10.12 21.83
N LEU A 220 21.91 11.08 21.80
CA LEU A 220 21.00 11.33 22.92
C LEU A 220 20.06 10.14 23.17
N ILE A 221 19.50 9.57 22.11
CA ILE A 221 18.58 8.42 22.18
C ILE A 221 19.28 7.21 22.81
N ASN A 222 20.45 6.83 22.27
CA ASN A 222 21.15 5.62 22.68
C ASN A 222 21.76 5.75 24.09
N ASN A 223 22.24 6.94 24.47
CA ASN A 223 22.96 7.12 25.73
C ASN A 223 22.09 7.59 26.89
N GLN A 224 20.92 8.20 26.64
CA GLN A 224 20.08 8.77 27.70
C GLN A 224 18.64 8.25 27.64
N ILE A 225 17.95 8.38 26.51
CA ILE A 225 16.51 8.07 26.40
C ILE A 225 16.24 6.56 26.53
N ILE A 226 16.94 5.71 25.78
CA ILE A 226 16.78 4.25 25.88
C ILE A 226 17.15 3.73 27.27
N PRO A 227 18.28 4.15 27.88
CA PRO A 227 18.60 3.81 29.26
C PRO A 227 17.54 4.26 30.28
N PHE A 228 16.99 5.48 30.13
CA PHE A 228 15.90 5.97 30.98
C PHE A 228 14.67 5.05 30.90
N MET A 229 14.19 4.75 29.69
CA MET A 229 13.02 3.87 29.48
C MET A 229 13.28 2.46 30.00
N SER A 230 14.49 1.94 29.81
CA SER A 230 14.89 0.62 30.33
C SER A 230 14.88 0.58 31.86
N ASN A 231 15.37 1.64 32.52
CA ASN A 231 15.35 1.78 33.97
C ASN A 231 13.92 1.89 34.50
N TYR A 232 13.05 2.66 33.83
CA TYR A 232 11.63 2.73 34.17
C TYR A 232 10.99 1.34 34.16
N ILE A 233 11.05 0.62 33.04
CA ILE A 233 10.47 -0.73 32.88
C ILE A 233 11.00 -1.68 33.96
N SER A 234 12.32 -1.64 34.24
CA SER A 234 12.93 -2.50 35.26
C SER A 234 12.43 -2.19 36.67
N ARG A 235 12.14 -0.93 37.01
CA ARG A 235 11.67 -0.53 38.34
C ARG A 235 10.19 -0.79 38.53
N THR A 236 9.39 -0.45 37.52
CA THR A 236 7.93 -0.56 37.58
C THR A 236 7.42 -1.95 37.26
N HIS A 237 8.26 -2.81 36.66
CA HIS A 237 7.86 -4.11 36.12
C HIS A 237 6.72 -3.99 35.08
N ASP A 238 6.69 -2.87 34.36
CA ASP A 238 5.70 -2.62 33.31
C ASP A 238 6.04 -3.42 32.05
N TYR A 239 5.46 -4.61 31.97
CA TYR A 239 5.56 -5.49 30.80
C TYR A 239 4.41 -5.32 29.81
N GLY A 240 3.58 -4.28 29.98
CA GLY A 240 2.37 -4.04 29.21
C GLY A 240 2.56 -2.99 28.10
N ALA A 241 1.78 -1.92 28.19
CA ALA A 241 1.69 -0.90 27.14
C ALA A 241 3.00 -0.11 26.96
N VAL A 242 3.65 0.30 28.06
CA VAL A 242 4.89 1.08 28.00
C VAL A 242 6.00 0.29 27.32
N ARG A 243 6.19 -0.99 27.69
CA ARG A 243 7.20 -1.83 27.04
C ARG A 243 6.96 -1.97 25.53
N ASN A 244 5.71 -2.16 25.10
CA ASN A 244 5.38 -2.28 23.69
C ASN A 244 5.69 -0.98 22.92
N ALA A 245 5.31 0.17 23.49
CA ALA A 245 5.61 1.47 22.92
C ALA A 245 7.13 1.72 22.86
N VAL A 246 7.88 1.38 23.91
CA VAL A 246 9.35 1.49 23.96
C VAL A 246 10.02 0.63 22.90
N VAL A 247 9.55 -0.61 22.67
CA VAL A 247 10.08 -1.47 21.59
C VAL A 247 9.85 -0.81 20.22
N MET A 248 8.68 -0.23 19.99
CA MET A 248 8.39 0.49 18.76
C MET A 248 9.27 1.74 18.59
N PHE A 249 9.48 2.50 19.67
CA PHE A 249 10.39 3.64 19.68
C PHE A 249 11.82 3.21 19.30
N ILE A 250 12.33 2.14 19.91
CA ILE A 250 13.68 1.60 19.61
C ILE A 250 13.78 1.14 18.15
N LEU A 251 12.74 0.52 17.60
CA LEU A 251 12.71 0.13 16.19
C LEU A 251 12.88 1.34 15.26
N TYR A 252 12.17 2.43 15.53
CA TYR A 252 12.32 3.67 14.74
C TYR A 252 13.67 4.35 14.98
N ALA A 253 14.19 4.34 16.21
CA ALA A 253 15.52 4.86 16.52
C ALA A 253 16.63 4.17 15.74
N VAL A 254 16.58 2.83 15.65
CA VAL A 254 17.55 2.05 14.86
C VAL A 254 17.44 2.36 13.37
N LYS A 255 16.22 2.50 12.83
CA LYS A 255 16.03 2.89 11.43
C LYS A 255 16.51 4.32 11.17
N TYR A 256 16.25 5.24 12.09
CA TYR A 256 16.74 6.61 12.04
C TYR A 256 18.27 6.67 12.04
N GLU A 257 18.93 5.94 12.95
CA GLU A 257 20.41 5.83 13.00
C GLU A 257 20.99 5.28 11.69
N ASN A 258 20.39 4.22 11.13
CA ASN A 258 20.79 3.66 9.84
C ASN A 258 20.60 4.63 8.67
N GLY A 259 19.76 5.67 8.84
CA GLY A 259 19.52 6.69 7.83
C GLY A 259 20.57 7.79 7.76
N SER A 260 21.72 7.66 8.43
CA SER A 260 22.78 8.70 8.41
C SER A 260 23.37 8.92 7.01
N GLU A 261 23.73 10.17 6.72
CA GLU A 261 24.44 10.53 5.48
C GLU A 261 25.80 9.84 5.38
N GLU A 262 26.49 9.65 6.52
CA GLU A 262 27.75 8.91 6.59
C GLU A 262 27.59 7.45 6.14
N LEU A 263 26.58 6.74 6.65
CA LEU A 263 26.35 5.34 6.29
C LEU A 263 25.91 5.22 4.82
N LEU A 264 25.07 6.14 4.35
CA LEU A 264 24.67 6.18 2.94
C LEU A 264 25.90 6.37 2.02
N GLY A 265 26.80 7.29 2.37
CA GLY A 265 28.06 7.50 1.66
C GLY A 265 28.93 6.24 1.63
N LYS A 266 29.07 5.54 2.77
CA LYS A 266 29.79 4.25 2.83
C LYS A 266 29.18 3.18 1.91
N GLN A 267 27.85 3.07 1.84
CA GLN A 267 27.20 2.11 0.94
C GLN A 267 27.31 2.53 -0.53
N LYS A 268 27.28 3.83 -0.82
CA LYS A 268 27.59 4.37 -2.16
C LYS A 268 28.98 3.95 -2.60
N ASP A 269 29.98 4.14 -1.74
CA ASP A 269 31.37 3.78 -2.03
C ASP A 269 31.54 2.27 -2.21
N ALA A 270 30.82 1.46 -1.43
CA ALA A 270 30.83 0.00 -1.58
C ALA A 270 30.30 -0.44 -2.96
N LEU A 271 29.26 0.22 -3.49
CA LEU A 271 28.79 0.01 -4.86
C LEU A 271 29.83 0.47 -5.89
N MET A 272 30.34 1.70 -5.75
CA MET A 272 31.28 2.30 -6.69
C MET A 272 32.61 1.52 -6.80
N ASN A 273 33.06 0.93 -5.69
CA ASN A 273 34.28 0.12 -5.64
C ASN A 273 34.07 -1.31 -6.14
N ASN A 274 32.82 -1.76 -6.29
CA ASN A 274 32.53 -3.09 -6.82
C ASN A 274 32.89 -3.15 -8.33
N PRO A 275 33.75 -4.11 -8.76
CA PRO A 275 34.15 -4.23 -10.16
C PRO A 275 32.96 -4.48 -11.11
N ASP A 276 32.03 -5.36 -10.72
CA ASP A 276 30.88 -5.73 -11.54
C ASP A 276 29.92 -4.54 -11.70
N PHE A 277 29.73 -3.74 -10.65
CA PHE A 277 28.91 -2.52 -10.72
C PHE A 277 29.44 -1.57 -11.80
N ARG A 278 30.74 -1.29 -11.81
CA ARG A 278 31.37 -0.38 -12.80
C ARG A 278 31.27 -0.91 -14.23
N LEU A 279 31.26 -2.22 -14.42
CA LEU A 279 31.13 -2.85 -15.74
C LEU A 279 29.69 -2.86 -16.24
N LEU A 280 28.71 -3.06 -15.34
CA LEU A 280 27.31 -3.26 -15.68
C LEU A 280 26.50 -1.96 -15.69
N PHE A 281 26.91 -0.94 -14.94
CA PHE A 281 26.18 0.31 -14.82
C PHE A 281 26.20 1.09 -16.14
N LYS A 282 25.03 1.51 -16.60
CA LYS A 282 24.87 2.29 -17.84
C LYS A 282 24.71 3.77 -17.51
N GLY A 283 25.64 4.58 -18.02
CA GLY A 283 25.66 6.03 -17.81
C GLY A 283 26.62 6.44 -16.68
N ASN A 284 26.43 7.65 -16.14
CA ASN A 284 27.27 8.17 -15.07
C ASN A 284 26.64 7.86 -13.69
N PRO A 285 27.25 6.97 -12.87
CA PRO A 285 26.70 6.62 -11.57
C PRO A 285 26.73 7.80 -10.59
N GLU A 286 27.72 8.70 -10.65
CA GLU A 286 27.80 9.85 -9.73
C GLU A 286 26.68 10.86 -9.99
N GLU A 287 26.34 11.10 -11.26
CA GLU A 287 25.16 11.90 -11.62
C GLU A 287 23.89 11.24 -11.11
N ALA A 288 23.74 9.92 -11.29
CA ALA A 288 22.57 9.19 -10.84
C ALA A 288 22.39 9.21 -9.31
N PHE A 289 23.48 9.16 -8.53
CA PHE A 289 23.41 9.34 -7.07
C PHE A 289 23.06 10.76 -6.68
N LYS A 290 23.58 11.77 -7.39
CA LYS A 290 23.23 13.17 -7.13
C LYS A 290 21.75 13.43 -7.39
N GLU A 291 21.24 12.98 -8.54
CA GLU A 291 19.82 13.07 -8.89
C GLU A 291 18.94 12.43 -7.82
N LEU A 292 19.37 11.28 -7.27
CA LEU A 292 18.66 10.61 -6.19
C LEU A 292 18.57 11.46 -4.91
N LEU A 293 19.68 12.08 -4.51
CA LEU A 293 19.70 12.94 -3.31
C LEU A 293 18.90 14.22 -3.51
N ASP A 294 18.97 14.81 -4.70
CA ASP A 294 18.18 15.98 -5.07
C ASP A 294 16.68 15.63 -5.07
N GLN A 295 16.30 14.43 -5.50
CA GLN A 295 14.92 13.93 -5.44
C GLN A 295 14.41 13.81 -4.00
N VAL A 296 15.21 13.30 -3.06
CA VAL A 296 14.80 13.21 -1.64
C VAL A 296 14.57 14.60 -1.05
N LYS A 297 15.41 15.58 -1.39
CA LYS A 297 15.25 16.97 -0.92
C LYS A 297 14.04 17.67 -1.55
N GLY A 298 13.73 17.37 -2.81
CA GLY A 298 12.58 17.94 -3.52
C GLY A 298 11.23 17.29 -3.17
N GLN A 299 11.21 16.13 -2.50
CA GLN A 299 9.97 15.44 -2.12
C GLN A 299 9.13 16.22 -1.07
N GLU A 300 9.71 17.20 -0.37
CA GLU A 300 8.98 18.06 0.57
C GLU A 300 8.01 19.05 -0.12
N GLU A 301 8.11 19.26 -1.42
CA GLU A 301 7.29 20.25 -2.13
C GLU A 301 5.85 19.77 -2.43
N ASN A 302 5.58 18.45 -2.39
CA ASN A 302 4.23 17.95 -2.67
C ASN A 302 3.35 18.00 -1.40
N ALA A 303 2.52 19.04 -1.29
CA ALA A 303 1.68 19.29 -0.11
C ALA A 303 0.49 18.31 0.01
N PHE A 304 -0.01 17.75 -1.10
CA PHE A 304 -1.25 16.98 -1.10
C PHE A 304 -1.22 15.77 -0.14
N PRO A 305 -0.23 14.85 -0.17
CA PRO A 305 -0.25 13.67 0.71
C PRO A 305 -0.26 14.03 2.19
N LYS A 306 0.43 15.11 2.57
CA LYS A 306 0.44 15.63 3.94
C LYS A 306 -0.92 16.20 4.31
N LEU A 307 -1.46 17.13 3.52
CA LEU A 307 -2.77 17.74 3.74
C LEU A 307 -3.89 16.70 3.81
N PHE A 308 -3.83 15.70 2.93
CA PHE A 308 -4.79 14.59 2.90
C PHE A 308 -4.67 13.70 4.14
N THR A 309 -3.46 13.39 4.60
CA THR A 309 -3.25 12.62 5.84
C THR A 309 -3.71 13.39 7.08
N ASP A 310 -3.40 14.68 7.16
CA ASP A 310 -3.83 15.55 8.26
C ASP A 310 -5.36 15.69 8.31
N PHE A 311 -6.00 15.79 7.14
CA PHE A 311 -7.45 15.76 7.00
C PHE A 311 -8.05 14.43 7.52
N LEU A 312 -7.53 13.29 7.06
CA LEU A 312 -8.03 11.99 7.51
C LEU A 312 -7.84 11.78 9.01
N LYS A 313 -6.70 12.20 9.55
CA LYS A 313 -6.40 12.16 10.98
C LYS A 313 -7.40 13.02 11.77
N ALA A 314 -7.64 14.26 11.35
CA ALA A 314 -8.56 15.15 12.03
C ALA A 314 -9.99 14.60 12.05
N GLY A 315 -10.45 14.02 10.94
CA GLY A 315 -11.76 13.37 10.89
C GLY A 315 -11.85 12.12 11.76
N ALA A 316 -10.82 11.28 11.78
CA ALA A 316 -10.75 10.10 12.65
C ALA A 316 -10.70 10.46 14.16
N GLU A 317 -10.17 11.64 14.50
CA GLU A 317 -10.21 12.22 15.86
C GLU A 317 -11.58 12.82 16.23
N GLY A 318 -12.55 12.79 15.31
CA GLY A 318 -13.90 13.32 15.51
C GLY A 318 -14.04 14.84 15.31
N LYS A 319 -12.98 15.50 14.83
CA LYS A 319 -13.00 16.94 14.60
C LYS A 319 -13.92 17.33 13.42
N ALA A 320 -14.19 16.39 12.50
CA ALA A 320 -15.15 16.57 11.40
C ALA A 320 -16.61 16.15 11.77
N GLY A 321 -16.93 16.07 13.06
CA GLY A 321 -18.19 15.52 13.57
C GLY A 321 -18.02 14.08 14.05
N THR A 322 -18.49 13.79 15.25
CA THR A 322 -18.34 12.47 15.88
C THR A 322 -19.11 11.37 15.16
N GLU A 323 -20.18 11.73 14.47
CA GLU A 323 -21.01 10.87 13.64
C GLU A 323 -20.28 10.39 12.37
N ASN A 324 -19.26 11.12 11.92
CA ASN A 324 -18.54 10.83 10.68
C ASN A 324 -17.28 9.97 10.92
N ILE A 325 -16.88 9.76 12.18
CA ILE A 325 -15.65 9.01 12.54
C ILE A 325 -15.58 7.66 11.81
N SER A 326 -16.69 6.94 11.70
CA SER A 326 -16.73 5.64 11.02
C SER A 326 -16.41 5.74 9.53
N HIS A 327 -16.84 6.80 8.84
CA HIS A 327 -16.55 6.99 7.41
C HIS A 327 -15.06 7.25 7.19
N PHE A 328 -14.44 8.09 8.03
CA PHE A 328 -13.00 8.34 7.99
C PHE A 328 -12.18 7.08 8.30
N GLN A 329 -12.62 6.27 9.27
CA GLN A 329 -11.98 4.99 9.59
C GLN A 329 -12.09 3.99 8.44
N GLU A 330 -13.21 3.95 7.72
CA GLU A 330 -13.39 3.11 6.53
C GLU A 330 -12.41 3.50 5.41
N VAL A 331 -12.25 4.79 5.15
CA VAL A 331 -11.25 5.30 4.19
C VAL A 331 -9.83 4.92 4.60
N LEU A 332 -9.47 5.14 5.86
CA LEU A 332 -8.15 4.79 6.38
C LEU A 332 -7.88 3.27 6.26
N HIS A 333 -8.86 2.45 6.62
CA HIS A 333 -8.77 1.00 6.46
C HIS A 333 -8.51 0.61 5.01
N GLY A 334 -9.23 1.21 4.07
CA GLY A 334 -9.06 0.88 2.65
C GLY A 334 -7.75 1.33 2.03
N LEU A 335 -7.23 2.48 2.45
CA LEU A 335 -5.88 2.90 2.07
C LEU A 335 -4.84 1.92 2.62
N LEU A 336 -4.96 1.51 3.88
CA LEU A 336 -4.03 0.57 4.52
C LEU A 336 -4.04 -0.84 3.89
N VAL A 337 -5.23 -1.34 3.52
CA VAL A 337 -5.34 -2.63 2.82
C VAL A 337 -4.62 -2.60 1.48
N ASN A 338 -4.73 -1.50 0.72
CA ASN A 338 -4.02 -1.34 -0.55
C ASN A 338 -2.49 -1.13 -0.39
N GLU A 339 -2.01 -0.69 0.78
CA GLU A 339 -0.58 -0.58 1.13
C GLU A 339 -0.03 -1.84 1.82
N SER A 340 -0.77 -2.94 1.79
CA SER A 340 -0.35 -4.23 2.34
C SER A 340 0.92 -4.75 1.64
N VAL A 341 1.79 -5.42 2.41
CA VAL A 341 2.97 -6.14 1.87
C VAL A 341 2.61 -7.25 0.88
N TYR A 342 1.34 -7.67 0.87
CA TYR A 342 0.81 -8.68 -0.04
C TYR A 342 0.23 -8.07 -1.33
N MET A 343 0.12 -6.74 -1.42
CA MET A 343 -0.36 -6.04 -2.61
C MET A 343 0.79 -5.88 -3.62
N PRO A 344 0.75 -6.56 -4.79
CA PRO A 344 1.85 -6.50 -5.77
C PRO A 344 1.69 -5.34 -6.76
N LEU A 345 0.57 -4.61 -6.70
CA LEU A 345 0.27 -3.52 -7.62
C LEU A 345 0.66 -2.18 -7.01
N GLN A 346 1.08 -1.25 -7.86
CA GLN A 346 1.13 0.13 -7.45
C GLN A 346 -0.30 0.67 -7.34
N HIS A 347 -0.61 1.36 -6.26
CA HIS A 347 -1.94 1.92 -5.98
C HIS A 347 -1.87 3.44 -5.85
N LEU A 348 -2.67 4.17 -6.63
CA LEU A 348 -2.73 5.64 -6.62
C LEU A 348 -4.17 6.11 -6.40
N VAL A 349 -4.34 7.05 -5.48
CA VAL A 349 -5.59 7.76 -5.23
C VAL A 349 -5.42 9.21 -5.66
N MET A 350 -6.35 9.72 -6.46
CA MET A 350 -6.26 11.03 -7.08
C MET A 350 -7.63 11.71 -7.09
N PRO A 351 -8.01 12.37 -5.99
CA PRO A 351 -9.12 13.31 -6.00
C PRO A 351 -8.68 14.60 -6.72
N PHE A 352 -9.52 15.11 -7.60
CA PHE A 352 -9.32 16.41 -8.24
C PHE A 352 -10.65 17.06 -8.61
N ARG A 353 -10.64 18.37 -8.80
CA ARG A 353 -11.76 19.15 -9.33
C ARG A 353 -11.38 19.71 -10.69
N TYR A 354 -12.24 19.48 -11.69
CA TYR A 354 -12.05 20.00 -13.05
C TYR A 354 -13.39 20.45 -13.62
N ASP A 355 -13.47 21.65 -14.18
CA ASP A 355 -14.72 22.27 -14.67
C ASP A 355 -15.87 22.18 -13.64
N ASP A 356 -15.59 22.61 -12.40
CA ASP A 356 -16.50 22.58 -11.24
C ASP A 356 -17.08 21.20 -10.90
N LYS A 357 -16.45 20.12 -11.38
CA LYS A 357 -16.86 18.74 -11.07
C LYS A 357 -15.81 18.08 -10.23
N ASP A 358 -16.25 17.54 -9.11
CA ASP A 358 -15.44 16.66 -8.28
C ASP A 358 -15.27 15.30 -8.97
N VAL A 359 -14.02 14.85 -9.04
CA VAL A 359 -13.65 13.56 -9.61
C VAL A 359 -12.85 12.78 -8.59
N MET A 360 -13.36 11.62 -8.20
CA MET A 360 -12.63 10.69 -7.36
C MET A 360 -12.03 9.59 -8.22
N SER A 361 -10.70 9.44 -8.23
CA SER A 361 -10.02 8.43 -9.03
C SER A 361 -9.14 7.52 -8.19
N GLU A 362 -9.15 6.22 -8.52
CA GLU A 362 -8.32 5.18 -7.92
C GLU A 362 -7.72 4.32 -9.04
N MET A 363 -6.42 4.05 -8.97
CA MET A 363 -5.68 3.38 -10.03
C MET A 363 -4.76 2.31 -9.49
N TRP A 364 -4.83 1.12 -10.09
CA TRP A 364 -3.90 0.03 -9.84
C TRP A 364 -3.08 -0.26 -11.09
N VAL A 365 -1.76 -0.37 -10.94
CA VAL A 365 -0.83 -0.58 -12.05
C VAL A 365 0.09 -1.76 -11.76
N GLU A 366 0.12 -2.71 -12.69
CA GLU A 366 1.12 -3.77 -12.75
C GLU A 366 2.16 -3.42 -13.83
N GLN A 367 3.39 -3.12 -13.41
CA GLN A 367 4.45 -2.68 -14.34
C GLN A 367 5.33 -3.83 -14.87
N GLU A 368 5.29 -4.99 -14.22
CA GLU A 368 6.13 -6.16 -14.54
C GLU A 368 5.33 -7.34 -15.10
N ALA A 369 4.11 -7.09 -15.57
CA ALA A 369 3.34 -8.10 -16.29
C ALA A 369 4.06 -8.51 -17.58
N LYS A 370 3.81 -9.74 -18.02
CA LYS A 370 4.31 -10.26 -19.29
C LYS A 370 3.16 -10.39 -20.26
N ASP A 371 3.37 -9.96 -21.51
CA ASP A 371 2.44 -10.30 -22.58
C ASP A 371 2.56 -11.79 -22.97
N GLY A 372 1.66 -12.26 -23.84
CA GLY A 372 1.65 -13.65 -24.32
C GLY A 372 2.91 -14.08 -25.08
N ALA A 373 3.77 -13.13 -25.48
CA ALA A 373 5.06 -13.37 -26.13
C ALA A 373 6.26 -13.19 -25.17
N GLY A 374 6.01 -12.87 -23.89
CA GLY A 374 7.04 -12.61 -22.89
C GLY A 374 7.62 -11.18 -22.90
N GLY A 375 7.03 -10.27 -23.67
CA GLY A 375 7.35 -8.84 -23.69
C GLY A 375 6.79 -8.11 -22.46
N LYS A 376 7.29 -6.89 -22.22
CA LYS A 376 6.87 -6.07 -21.08
C LYS A 376 5.45 -5.54 -21.31
N LEU A 377 4.53 -5.91 -20.43
CA LEU A 377 3.16 -5.42 -20.41
C LEU A 377 2.98 -4.54 -19.19
N THR A 378 2.40 -3.35 -19.38
CA THR A 378 1.86 -2.56 -18.28
C THR A 378 0.36 -2.73 -18.27
N LYS A 379 -0.18 -3.29 -17.19
CA LYS A 379 -1.62 -3.50 -17.02
C LYS A 379 -2.15 -2.51 -15.99
N MET A 380 -3.32 -1.95 -16.26
CA MET A 380 -3.90 -0.89 -15.44
C MET A 380 -5.40 -1.10 -15.28
N LEU A 381 -5.87 -0.87 -14.05
CA LEU A 381 -7.27 -0.64 -13.72
C LEU A 381 -7.37 0.79 -13.18
N LEU A 382 -8.18 1.63 -13.81
CA LEU A 382 -8.50 2.96 -13.32
C LEU A 382 -10.01 3.03 -13.07
N LYS A 383 -10.40 3.30 -11.83
CA LYS A 383 -11.78 3.57 -11.45
C LYS A 383 -11.91 5.05 -11.17
N PHE A 384 -12.98 5.67 -11.64
CA PHE A 384 -13.25 7.05 -11.31
C PHE A 384 -14.74 7.35 -11.25
N ASN A 385 -15.13 8.19 -10.29
CA ASN A 385 -16.47 8.74 -10.17
C ASN A 385 -16.41 10.21 -10.56
N ILE A 386 -17.31 10.64 -11.44
CA ILE A 386 -17.50 12.06 -11.75
C ILE A 386 -18.83 12.50 -11.16
N GLN A 387 -18.79 13.57 -10.35
CA GLN A 387 -19.96 14.16 -9.73
C GLN A 387 -21.07 14.41 -10.78
N SER A 388 -22.29 13.95 -10.48
CA SER A 388 -23.48 14.02 -11.34
C SER A 388 -23.49 13.12 -12.60
N LEU A 389 -22.37 12.50 -12.97
CA LEU A 389 -22.30 11.58 -14.12
C LEU A 389 -22.21 10.12 -13.69
N GLY A 390 -21.61 9.83 -12.55
CA GLY A 390 -21.51 8.48 -11.98
C GLY A 390 -20.15 7.81 -12.19
N ASN A 391 -20.14 6.47 -12.10
CA ASN A 391 -18.93 5.67 -12.02
C ASN A 391 -18.46 5.14 -13.38
N PHE A 392 -17.17 5.24 -13.63
CA PHE A 392 -16.48 4.76 -14.81
C PHE A 392 -15.33 3.83 -14.41
N GLU A 393 -14.99 2.89 -15.30
CA GLU A 393 -13.81 2.05 -15.13
C GLU A 393 -13.07 1.88 -16.46
N ILE A 394 -11.74 1.97 -16.42
CA ILE A 394 -10.87 1.69 -17.54
C ILE A 394 -10.00 0.49 -17.20
N ILE A 395 -10.02 -0.52 -18.06
CA ILE A 395 -9.05 -1.61 -18.07
C ILE A 395 -8.16 -1.41 -19.28
N SER A 396 -6.85 -1.35 -19.06
CA SER A 396 -5.89 -1.11 -20.14
C SER A 396 -4.67 -2.03 -20.05
N GLY A 397 -4.20 -2.48 -21.20
CA GLY A 397 -2.92 -3.17 -21.38
C GLY A 397 -2.07 -2.41 -22.40
N ILE A 398 -0.83 -2.07 -22.03
CA ILE A 398 0.10 -1.35 -22.90
C ILE A 398 1.37 -2.20 -23.08
N SER A 399 1.65 -2.59 -24.33
CA SER A 399 2.89 -3.27 -24.73
C SER A 399 3.42 -2.59 -25.99
N ASP A 400 4.71 -2.25 -26.06
CA ASP A 400 5.34 -1.60 -27.22
C ASP A 400 4.57 -0.39 -27.81
N MET A 401 4.10 0.52 -26.93
CA MET A 401 3.26 1.68 -27.28
C MET A 401 1.94 1.32 -27.99
N ARG A 402 1.54 0.07 -27.93
CA ARG A 402 0.30 -0.47 -28.46
C ARG A 402 -0.66 -0.75 -27.30
N VAL A 403 -1.86 -0.20 -27.40
CA VAL A 403 -2.84 -0.11 -26.32
C VAL A 403 -4.05 -0.98 -26.63
N ASP A 404 -4.40 -1.86 -25.69
CA ASP A 404 -5.72 -2.48 -25.57
C ASP A 404 -6.46 -1.78 -24.43
N LEU A 405 -7.58 -1.10 -24.73
CA LEU A 405 -8.32 -0.30 -23.75
C LEU A 405 -9.82 -0.63 -23.79
N GLN A 406 -10.39 -0.83 -22.62
CA GLN A 406 -11.83 -0.98 -22.42
C GLN A 406 -12.31 0.08 -21.42
N LEU A 407 -13.25 0.92 -21.82
CA LEU A 407 -13.94 1.87 -20.96
C LEU A 407 -15.33 1.34 -20.65
N PHE A 408 -15.69 1.32 -19.36
CA PHE A 408 -17.02 0.99 -18.87
C PHE A 408 -17.65 2.27 -18.30
N MET A 409 -18.82 2.65 -18.82
CA MET A 409 -19.47 3.92 -18.48
C MET A 409 -20.94 3.72 -18.03
N PRO A 410 -21.51 4.69 -17.28
CA PRO A 410 -22.90 4.66 -16.84
C PRO A 410 -23.91 4.48 -18.00
N GLU A 411 -25.02 3.81 -17.72
CA GLU A 411 -26.06 3.51 -18.72
C GLU A 411 -26.63 4.80 -19.35
N GLU A 412 -26.78 5.85 -18.54
CA GLU A 412 -27.34 7.14 -18.96
C GLU A 412 -26.53 7.83 -20.05
N LEU A 413 -25.26 7.44 -20.21
CA LEU A 413 -24.33 8.05 -21.15
C LEU A 413 -24.06 7.17 -22.39
N MET A 414 -24.70 6.00 -22.48
CA MET A 414 -24.47 5.05 -23.58
C MET A 414 -24.91 5.59 -24.95
N ASP A 415 -25.76 6.61 -25.01
CA ASP A 415 -26.08 7.33 -26.24
C ASP A 415 -24.85 8.05 -26.84
N LYS A 416 -23.84 8.34 -26.02
CA LYS A 416 -22.55 8.94 -26.41
C LYS A 416 -21.43 7.95 -26.67
N GLN A 417 -21.69 6.64 -26.62
CA GLN A 417 -20.67 5.59 -26.72
C GLN A 417 -19.70 5.82 -27.89
N LYS A 418 -20.22 6.08 -29.08
CA LYS A 418 -19.40 6.27 -30.30
C LYS A 418 -18.59 7.56 -30.26
N ASP A 419 -19.18 8.65 -29.76
CA ASP A 419 -18.48 9.94 -29.63
C ASP A 419 -17.30 9.79 -28.66
N VAL A 420 -17.51 9.09 -27.55
CA VAL A 420 -16.47 8.80 -26.55
C VAL A 420 -15.37 7.91 -27.13
N GLU A 421 -15.74 6.85 -27.87
CA GLU A 421 -14.77 5.97 -28.54
C GLU A 421 -13.88 6.75 -29.54
N ASP A 422 -14.48 7.61 -30.35
CA ASP A 422 -13.77 8.45 -31.32
C ASP A 422 -12.80 9.42 -30.62
N VAL A 423 -13.24 10.06 -29.52
CA VAL A 423 -12.40 10.95 -28.69
C VAL A 423 -11.23 10.20 -28.06
N LEU A 424 -11.47 9.03 -27.47
CA LEU A 424 -10.40 8.21 -26.85
C LEU A 424 -9.37 7.78 -27.89
N SER A 425 -9.82 7.29 -29.05
CA SER A 425 -8.93 6.93 -30.17
C SER A 425 -8.06 8.10 -30.61
N HIS A 426 -8.64 9.30 -30.66
CA HIS A 426 -7.91 10.53 -30.98
C HIS A 426 -6.88 10.88 -29.90
N ILE A 427 -7.24 10.82 -28.61
CA ILE A 427 -6.35 11.09 -27.48
C ILE A 427 -5.14 10.14 -27.51
N LEU A 428 -5.36 8.84 -27.68
CA LEU A 428 -4.28 7.85 -27.73
C LEU A 428 -3.31 8.14 -28.88
N ARG A 429 -3.83 8.36 -30.10
CA ARG A 429 -3.00 8.67 -31.28
C ARG A 429 -2.22 9.96 -31.14
N ARG A 430 -2.85 11.01 -30.59
CA ARG A 430 -2.20 12.31 -30.35
C ARG A 430 -1.01 12.19 -29.39
N ASN A 431 -1.07 11.24 -28.47
CA ASN A 431 0.01 10.96 -27.51
C ASN A 431 1.01 9.88 -27.99
N GLY A 432 1.01 9.55 -29.28
CA GLY A 432 1.97 8.61 -29.87
C GLY A 432 1.67 7.13 -29.62
N LEU A 433 0.48 6.81 -29.11
CA LEU A 433 0.06 5.43 -28.86
C LEU A 433 -0.71 4.88 -30.06
N SER A 434 -0.48 3.60 -30.36
CA SER A 434 -1.25 2.87 -31.36
C SER A 434 -2.37 2.07 -30.70
N VAL A 435 -3.56 2.09 -31.31
CA VAL A 435 -4.73 1.37 -30.77
C VAL A 435 -4.74 -0.06 -31.34
N ALA A 436 -4.57 -1.07 -30.48
CA ALA A 436 -4.79 -2.46 -30.83
C ALA A 436 -6.27 -2.81 -30.82
N ASN A 437 -6.93 -2.42 -29.74
CA ASN A 437 -8.32 -2.66 -29.45
C ASN A 437 -8.82 -1.52 -28.55
N LEU A 438 -10.01 -1.02 -28.86
CA LEU A 438 -10.69 0.01 -28.09
C LEU A 438 -12.16 -0.40 -28.01
N GLY A 439 -12.68 -0.52 -26.80
CA GLY A 439 -14.07 -0.84 -26.56
C GLY A 439 -14.67 0.09 -25.51
N VAL A 440 -15.88 0.58 -25.78
CA VAL A 440 -16.67 1.32 -24.80
C VAL A 440 -17.92 0.50 -24.51
N TYR A 441 -18.21 0.23 -23.24
CA TYR A 441 -19.27 -0.68 -22.80
C TYR A 441 -20.09 -0.06 -21.67
N GLN A 442 -21.34 -0.54 -21.53
CA GLN A 442 -22.15 -0.21 -20.37
C GLN A 442 -21.56 -0.87 -19.11
N LYS A 443 -21.40 -0.08 -18.06
CA LYS A 443 -21.03 -0.56 -16.73
C LYS A 443 -22.25 -1.19 -16.06
N THR A 444 -22.20 -2.49 -15.80
CA THR A 444 -23.27 -3.24 -15.13
C THR A 444 -22.96 -3.58 -13.67
N ARG A 445 -21.67 -3.57 -13.30
CA ARG A 445 -21.14 -3.81 -11.96
C ARG A 445 -19.71 -3.28 -11.86
N ASP A 446 -19.18 -3.18 -10.65
CA ASP A 446 -17.77 -2.89 -10.43
C ASP A 446 -16.88 -4.11 -10.73
N PHE A 447 -15.71 -3.88 -11.35
CA PHE A 447 -14.70 -4.91 -11.47
C PHE A 447 -13.91 -5.03 -10.17
N ARG A 448 -13.69 -6.26 -9.72
CA ARG A 448 -12.80 -6.52 -8.59
C ARG A 448 -11.37 -6.52 -9.08
N ILE A 449 -10.43 -6.06 -8.24
CA ILE A 449 -9.00 -6.07 -8.55
C ILE A 449 -8.56 -7.46 -9.02
N GLN A 450 -8.96 -8.51 -8.30
CA GLN A 450 -8.64 -9.91 -8.64
C GLN A 450 -9.22 -10.43 -9.97
N GLU A 451 -10.23 -9.76 -10.55
CA GLU A 451 -10.75 -10.11 -11.88
C GLU A 451 -9.88 -9.52 -12.98
N VAL A 452 -9.31 -8.33 -12.72
CA VAL A 452 -8.39 -7.66 -13.63
C VAL A 452 -6.97 -8.20 -13.45
N PHE A 453 -6.54 -8.54 -12.24
CA PHE A 453 -5.21 -9.04 -11.90
C PHE A 453 -5.31 -10.41 -11.22
N PRO A 454 -5.56 -11.49 -12.01
CA PRO A 454 -5.76 -12.83 -11.47
C PRO A 454 -4.55 -13.38 -10.70
N GLU A 455 -3.34 -12.90 -11.00
CA GLU A 455 -2.07 -13.29 -10.39
C GLU A 455 -2.07 -13.08 -8.87
N ILE A 456 -2.81 -12.08 -8.38
CA ILE A 456 -3.02 -11.83 -6.95
C ILE A 456 -3.68 -13.05 -6.29
N LYS A 457 -4.67 -13.67 -6.94
CA LYS A 457 -5.28 -14.87 -6.38
C LYS A 457 -4.36 -16.09 -6.49
N GLU A 458 -3.57 -16.17 -7.55
CA GLU A 458 -2.67 -17.30 -7.76
C GLU A 458 -1.53 -17.36 -6.73
N ALA A 459 -1.07 -16.21 -6.25
CA ALA A 459 -0.03 -16.09 -5.22
C ALA A 459 -0.45 -16.68 -3.86
N GLU A 460 -1.74 -16.84 -3.59
CA GLU A 460 -2.29 -17.55 -2.42
C GLU A 460 -1.73 -18.96 -2.30
N LYS A 461 -1.51 -19.64 -3.44
CA LYS A 461 -1.01 -21.01 -3.48
C LYS A 461 0.47 -21.13 -3.09
N GLY A 462 1.23 -20.03 -3.12
CA GLY A 462 2.68 -20.02 -2.90
C GLY A 462 3.15 -19.32 -1.62
N LEU A 463 2.39 -18.35 -1.08
CA LEU A 463 2.83 -17.44 -0.01
C LEU A 463 2.19 -17.71 1.37
N ASN A 464 1.63 -18.90 1.60
CA ASN A 464 1.12 -19.29 2.91
C ASN A 464 2.27 -19.52 3.91
N VAL A 465 2.83 -18.45 4.46
CA VAL A 465 3.82 -18.48 5.55
C VAL A 465 3.20 -17.85 6.79
N ARG A 466 3.09 -18.64 7.88
CA ARG A 466 2.83 -18.13 9.23
C ARG A 466 4.16 -17.68 9.83
N ILE A 467 4.18 -16.51 10.48
CA ILE A 467 5.24 -16.11 11.42
C ILE A 467 4.84 -16.57 12.82
#